data_AF-A0AAW0J768-F1
#
_entry.id   AF-A0AAW0J768-F1
#
_cell.length_a   1.000
_cell.length_b   1.000
_cell.length_c   1.000
_cell.angle_alpha   90.00
_cell.angle_beta   90.00
_cell.angle_gamma   90.00
#
_symmetry.space_group_name_H-M   'P 1'
#
loop_
_entity.id
_entity.type
_entity.pdbx_description
1 polymer ?
#
loop_
_entity_poly.entity_id
_entity_poly.type
_entity_poly.pdbx_seq_one_letter_code
_entity_poly.pdbx_strand_id
1 'polypeptide(L)'
;MGPNLGAPFDIVSPKVVAEVGRRLGIVEEVEKRQKQEHQNLFIRVKVALPVAKPIRRGGFIAGSERGRTWVTYRYERLPMFCHYCGLLGHDVRHCASFFAASKSRGEVRG
;
A
#
# COMPACT_ATOMS: atom_id res chain seq x y z
N MET A 1 -4.42 3.62 20.30
CA MET A 1 -3.24 2.77 20.57
C MET A 1 -3.54 1.38 20.02
N GLY A 2 -3.08 1.06 18.81
CA GLY A 2 -3.21 -0.28 18.21
C GLY A 2 -1.83 -0.93 18.12
N PRO A 3 -1.72 -2.26 18.25
CA PRO A 3 -0.44 -2.94 18.36
C PRO A 3 0.41 -2.70 17.10
N ASN A 4 1.64 -2.25 17.33
CA ASN A 4 2.70 -2.18 16.32
C ASN A 4 2.90 -3.57 15.72
N LEU A 5 2.29 -3.85 14.57
CA LEU A 5 2.67 -4.98 13.72
C LEU A 5 3.95 -4.60 12.96
N GLY A 6 5.04 -4.49 13.73
CA GLY A 6 6.38 -4.66 13.18
C GLY A 6 6.49 -6.12 12.78
N ALA A 7 6.58 -6.39 11.47
CA ALA A 7 7.11 -7.66 11.03
C ALA A 7 8.48 -7.86 11.73
N PRO A 8 8.81 -9.07 12.21
CA PRO A 8 10.11 -9.34 12.80
C PRO A 8 11.22 -8.73 11.93
N PHE A 9 12.16 -8.01 12.56
CA PHE A 9 13.27 -7.31 11.91
C PHE A 9 14.07 -8.21 10.94
N ASP A 10 13.95 -9.52 11.13
CA ASP A 10 14.60 -10.59 10.38
C ASP A 10 13.99 -10.85 8.99
N ILE A 11 12.79 -10.32 8.71
CA ILE A 11 12.07 -10.52 7.44
C ILE A 11 12.32 -9.37 6.45
N VAL A 12 12.68 -8.19 6.95
CA VAL A 12 12.77 -6.97 6.14
C VAL A 12 14.19 -6.82 5.59
N SER A 13 14.46 -7.51 4.47
CA SER A 13 15.69 -7.34 3.69
C SER A 13 15.43 -6.52 2.42
N PRO A 14 16.46 -5.84 1.85
CA PRO A 14 16.32 -5.14 0.58
C PRO A 14 15.78 -6.02 -0.55
N LYS A 15 16.13 -7.31 -0.55
CA LYS A 15 15.61 -8.30 -1.52
C LYS A 15 14.11 -8.52 -1.39
N VAL A 16 13.63 -8.72 -0.15
CA VAL A 16 12.19 -8.91 0.14
C VAL A 16 11.40 -7.66 -0.23
N VAL A 17 11.93 -6.48 0.12
CA VAL A 17 11.28 -5.20 -0.17
C VAL A 17 11.22 -4.91 -1.66
N ALA A 18 12.29 -5.22 -2.41
CA ALA A 18 12.27 -5.14 -3.87
C ALA A 18 11.21 -6.06 -4.48
N GLU A 19 11.08 -7.28 -3.96
CA GLU A 19 10.09 -8.23 -4.43
C GLU A 19 8.65 -7.77 -4.14
N VAL A 20 8.41 -7.23 -2.95
CA VAL A 20 7.12 -6.58 -2.63
C VAL A 20 6.86 -5.40 -3.58
N GLY A 21 7.85 -4.54 -3.81
CA GLY A 21 7.74 -3.41 -4.73
C GLY A 21 7.40 -3.84 -6.16
N ARG A 22 8.01 -4.92 -6.66
CA ARG A 22 7.72 -5.48 -7.99
C ARG A 22 6.28 -5.97 -8.15
N ARG A 23 5.63 -6.41 -7.07
CA ARG A 23 4.20 -6.77 -7.08
C ARG A 23 3.29 -5.55 -7.17
N LEU A 24 3.79 -4.37 -6.82
CA LEU A 24 3.06 -3.10 -6.88
C LEU A 24 3.27 -2.40 -8.23
N GLY A 25 4.49 -2.42 -8.77
CA GLY A 25 4.85 -1.74 -10.01
C GLY A 25 6.33 -1.93 -10.35
N ILE A 26 6.90 -0.99 -11.11
CA ILE A 26 8.33 -1.02 -11.47
C ILE A 26 9.14 -0.45 -10.31
N VAL A 27 10.11 -1.21 -9.80
CA VAL A 27 10.99 -0.74 -8.72
C VAL A 27 12.09 0.13 -9.30
N GLU A 28 12.12 1.39 -8.87
CA GLU A 28 13.12 2.38 -9.28
C GLU A 28 14.31 2.38 -8.32
N GLU A 29 14.04 2.25 -7.01
CA GLU A 29 15.07 2.36 -5.98
C GLU A 29 14.66 1.60 -4.72
N VAL A 30 15.63 0.98 -4.05
CA VAL A 30 15.46 0.36 -2.73
C VAL A 30 16.42 1.04 -1.76
N GLU A 31 15.90 1.51 -0.64
CA GLU A 31 16.69 2.15 0.40
C GLU A 31 17.81 1.22 0.90
N LYS A 32 19.04 1.73 0.90
CA LYS A 32 20.20 1.02 1.43
C LYS A 32 20.33 1.37 2.91
N ARG A 33 20.00 0.43 3.81
CA ARG A 33 20.22 0.62 5.26
C ARG A 33 21.68 0.93 5.54
N GLN A 34 21.97 2.07 6.17
CA GLN A 34 23.28 2.33 6.76
C GLN A 34 23.37 1.64 8.12
N LYS A 35 24.54 1.06 8.45
CA LYS A 35 24.84 0.30 9.69
C LYS A 35 24.57 1.05 11.01
N GLN A 36 24.20 2.33 10.98
CA GLN A 36 23.86 3.13 12.17
C GLN A 36 22.36 3.35 12.36
N GLU A 37 21.51 3.00 11.38
CA GLU A 37 20.06 3.23 11.42
C GLU A 37 19.28 2.03 11.97
N HIS A 38 19.82 1.36 13.00
CA HIS A 38 19.22 0.16 13.62
C HIS A 38 17.85 0.43 14.27
N GLN A 39 17.41 1.68 14.36
CA GLN A 39 16.16 2.09 14.97
C GLN A 39 14.98 2.19 13.98
N ASN A 40 15.23 2.20 12.65
CA ASN A 40 14.14 2.27 11.67
C ASN A 40 13.53 0.87 11.40
N LEU A 41 12.32 0.69 11.94
CA LEU A 41 11.46 -0.50 11.78
C LEU A 41 10.94 -0.73 10.34
N PHE A 42 11.33 0.08 9.37
CA PHE A 42 10.86 0.03 7.98
C PHE A 42 12.02 0.21 6.99
N ILE A 43 11.83 -0.27 5.76
CA ILE A 43 12.70 -0.01 4.60
C ILE A 43 11.81 0.61 3.52
N ARG A 44 12.31 1.67 2.88
CA ARG A 44 11.62 2.36 1.80
C ARG A 44 11.96 1.77 0.43
N VAL A 45 10.98 1.81 -0.47
CA VAL A 45 11.14 1.46 -1.88
C VAL A 45 10.41 2.48 -2.73
N LYS A 46 11.09 2.97 -3.76
CA LYS A 46 10.52 3.85 -4.77
C LYS A 46 9.99 2.98 -5.91
N VAL A 47 8.70 3.12 -6.20
CA VAL A 47 7.99 2.30 -7.19
C VAL A 47 7.22 3.20 -8.15
N ALA A 48 7.40 3.01 -9.45
CA ALA A 48 6.52 3.56 -10.47
C ALA A 48 5.21 2.75 -10.50
N LEU A 49 4.15 3.34 -9.95
CA LEU A 49 2.84 2.71 -9.79
C LEU A 49 1.91 3.04 -10.97
N PRO A 50 1.13 2.07 -11.46
CA PRO A 50 0.10 2.34 -12.45
C PRO A 50 -1.07 3.13 -11.83
N VAL A 51 -1.26 4.37 -12.28
CA VAL A 51 -2.30 5.30 -11.75
C VAL A 51 -3.73 4.81 -11.98
N ALA A 52 -3.94 3.95 -12.98
CA ALA A 52 -5.23 3.36 -13.31
C ALA A 52 -5.64 2.19 -12.40
N LYS A 53 -4.80 1.80 -11.43
CA LYS A 53 -5.10 0.73 -10.47
C LYS A 53 -5.27 1.28 -9.05
N PRO A 54 -6.21 0.73 -8.27
CA PRO A 54 -6.34 1.12 -6.87
C PRO A 54 -5.06 0.87 -6.08
N ILE A 55 -4.77 1.77 -5.17
CA ILE A 55 -3.62 1.67 -4.27
C ILE A 55 -3.84 0.51 -3.30
N ARG A 56 -2.86 -0.38 -3.22
CA ARG A 56 -2.90 -1.50 -2.28
C ARG A 56 -2.53 -1.04 -0.88
N ARG A 57 -3.32 -1.40 0.13
CA ARG A 57 -3.02 -1.05 1.54
C ARG A 57 -2.02 -1.98 2.21
N GLY A 58 -1.79 -3.15 1.62
CA GLY A 58 -0.90 -4.16 2.15
C GLY A 58 -0.94 -5.41 1.29
N GLY A 59 -0.22 -6.43 1.73
CA GLY A 59 -0.19 -7.73 1.08
C GLY A 59 0.45 -8.79 1.96
N PHE A 60 0.28 -10.06 1.57
CA PHE A 60 0.93 -11.17 2.26
C PHE A 60 2.33 -11.43 1.70
N ILE A 61 3.29 -11.60 2.61
CA ILE A 61 4.63 -12.12 2.32
C ILE A 61 4.79 -13.50 2.98
N ALA A 62 5.56 -14.38 2.36
CA ALA A 62 5.89 -15.68 2.94
C ALA A 62 6.94 -15.47 4.05
N GLY A 63 6.64 -15.94 5.26
CA GLY A 63 7.58 -16.00 6.38
C GLY A 63 8.41 -17.28 6.36
N SER A 64 9.45 -17.33 7.21
CA SER A 64 10.38 -18.47 7.32
C SER A 64 9.69 -19.75 7.83
N GLU A 65 8.71 -19.64 8.72
CA GLU A 65 7.96 -20.79 9.27
C GLU A 65 6.59 -20.99 8.59
N ARG A 66 6.57 -21.32 7.29
CA ARG A 66 5.36 -21.73 6.51
C ARG A 66 4.11 -20.82 6.57
N GLY A 67 4.15 -19.73 7.32
CA GLY A 67 3.07 -18.77 7.52
C GLY A 67 3.17 -17.61 6.55
N ARG A 68 2.04 -16.95 6.30
CA ARG A 68 2.00 -15.69 5.56
C ARG A 68 1.85 -14.55 6.55
N THR A 69 2.72 -13.55 6.46
CA THR A 69 2.63 -12.34 7.27
C THR A 69 1.99 -11.24 6.44
N TRP A 70 0.95 -10.59 6.98
CA TRP A 70 0.40 -9.39 6.37
C TRP A 70 1.34 -8.21 6.63
N VAL A 71 1.76 -7.53 5.56
CA VAL A 71 2.52 -6.29 5.65
C VAL A 71 1.67 -5.13 5.19
N THR A 72 1.64 -4.07 6.00
CA THR A 72 0.95 -2.82 5.67
C THR A 72 1.87 -1.93 4.86
N TYR A 73 1.37 -1.39 3.75
CA TYR A 73 2.09 -0.44 2.92
C TYR A 73 1.80 0.98 3.40
N ARG A 74 2.85 1.77 3.60
CA ARG A 74 2.76 3.21 3.84
C ARG A 74 3.33 3.92 2.62
N TYR A 75 2.56 4.86 2.08
CA TYR A 75 2.94 5.66 0.93
C TYR A 75 3.40 7.02 1.40
N GLU A 76 4.55 7.46 0.91
CA GLU A 76 5.04 8.84 1.11
C GLU A 76 4.79 9.63 -0.17
N ARG A 77 4.47 10.93 -0.02
CA ARG A 77 4.26 11.86 -1.16
C ARG A 77 3.20 11.37 -2.16
N LEU A 78 2.17 10.70 -1.66
CA LEU A 78 1.08 10.23 -2.49
C LEU A 78 0.20 11.41 -2.95
N PRO A 79 -0.05 11.59 -4.25
CA PRO A 79 -1.00 12.58 -4.74
C PRO A 79 -2.42 12.35 -4.20
N MET A 80 -3.32 13.29 -4.48
CA MET A 80 -4.75 13.12 -4.19
C MET A 80 -5.24 11.74 -4.65
N PHE A 81 -5.87 11.01 -3.73
CA PHE A 81 -6.44 9.68 -4.02
C PHE A 81 -7.82 9.55 -3.39
N CYS A 82 -8.65 8.73 -4.02
CA CYS A 82 -10.02 8.52 -3.58
C CYS A 82 -10.06 7.41 -2.53
N HIS A 83 -10.49 7.74 -1.31
CA HIS A 83 -10.61 6.75 -0.23
C HIS A 83 -11.68 5.68 -0.49
N TYR A 84 -12.63 5.95 -1.39
CA TYR A 84 -13.70 5.03 -1.78
C TYR A 84 -13.23 4.00 -2.82
N CYS A 85 -12.76 4.45 -3.99
CA CYS A 85 -12.35 3.54 -5.07
C CYS A 85 -10.85 3.19 -5.09
N GLY A 86 -10.03 3.91 -4.31
CA GLY A 86 -8.59 3.68 -4.18
C GLY A 86 -7.73 4.23 -5.33
N LEU A 87 -8.30 4.89 -6.32
CA LEU A 87 -7.58 5.45 -7.47
C LEU A 87 -6.94 6.82 -7.17
N LEU A 88 -5.87 7.13 -7.89
CA LEU A 88 -5.22 8.43 -7.88
C LEU A 88 -5.95 9.45 -8.76
N GLY A 89 -5.76 10.74 -8.46
CA GLY A 89 -6.16 11.87 -9.30
C GLY A 89 -7.52 12.49 -8.98
N HIS A 90 -8.27 11.95 -8.01
CA HIS A 90 -9.55 12.54 -7.59
C HIS A 90 -9.86 12.20 -6.12
N ASP A 91 -10.76 12.97 -5.52
CA ASP A 91 -11.34 12.68 -4.20
C ASP A 91 -12.72 12.02 -4.35
N VAL A 92 -13.35 11.66 -3.22
CA VAL A 92 -14.68 11.03 -3.22
C VAL A 92 -15.76 11.88 -3.88
N ARG A 93 -15.62 13.23 -3.86
CA ARG A 93 -16.60 14.16 -4.44
C ARG A 93 -16.58 14.15 -5.97
N HIS A 94 -15.53 13.62 -6.57
CA HIS A 94 -15.39 13.47 -8.02
C HIS A 94 -15.29 12.00 -8.43
N CYS A 95 -15.70 11.07 -7.55
CA CYS A 95 -15.58 9.64 -7.80
C CYS A 95 -16.82 9.09 -8.51
N ALA A 96 -16.67 8.73 -9.79
CA ALA A 96 -17.75 8.14 -10.60
C ALA A 96 -18.36 6.89 -9.94
N SER A 97 -17.54 6.01 -9.37
CA SER A 97 -17.99 4.79 -8.68
C SER A 97 -18.83 5.11 -7.44
N PHE A 98 -18.48 6.17 -6.71
CA PHE A 98 -19.24 6.61 -5.54
C PHE A 98 -20.63 7.13 -5.96
N PHE A 99 -20.69 7.97 -6.99
CA PHE A 99 -21.96 8.50 -7.50
C PHE A 99 -22.87 7.42 -8.08
N ALA A 100 -22.31 6.44 -8.80
CA ALA A 100 -23.06 5.31 -9.31
C ALA A 100 -23.71 4.51 -8.16
N ALA A 101 -22.96 4.27 -7.08
CA ALA A 101 -23.46 3.57 -5.90
C ALA A 101 -24.44 4.39 -5.05
N SER A 102 -24.33 5.74 -5.05
CA SER A 102 -25.29 6.58 -4.34
C SER A 102 -26.64 6.68 -5.05
N LYS A 103 -26.65 6.66 -6.40
CA LYS A 103 -27.90 6.67 -7.17
C LYS A 103 -28.72 5.38 -6.97
N SER A 104 -28.07 4.22 -6.85
CA SER A 104 -28.80 2.95 -6.62
C SER A 104 -29.47 2.85 -5.26
N ARG A 105 -29.15 3.74 -4.30
CA ARG A 105 -29.82 3.81 -2.99
C ARG A 105 -31.00 4.77 -2.96
N GLY A 106 -31.18 5.59 -4.00
CA GLY A 106 -32.22 6.61 -4.08
C GLY A 106 -33.52 6.19 -4.79
N GLU A 107 -33.60 4.97 -5.33
CA GLU A 107 -34.82 4.44 -5.95
C GLU A 107 -35.80 3.92 -4.87
N VAL A 108 -36.27 4.81 -3.99
CA VAL A 108 -37.51 4.54 -3.25
C VAL A 108 -38.64 4.96 -4.17
N ARG A 109 -39.30 3.95 -4.75
CA ARG A 109 -40.54 4.10 -5.52
C ARG A 109 -41.55 4.91 -4.70
N GLY A 110 -42.10 5.94 -5.33
CA GLY A 110 -43.29 6.63 -4.84
C GLY A 110 -44.54 5.77 -4.92
#